data_AF-A0A198ADX9-F1
#
_entry.id   AF-A0A198ADX9-F1
#
_cell.length_a   1.000
_cell.length_b   1.000
_cell.length_c   1.000
_cell.angle_alpha   90.00
_cell.angle_beta   90.00
_cell.angle_gamma   90.00
#
_symmetry.space_group_name_H-M   'P 1'
#
loop_
_entity.id
_entity.type
_entity.pdbx_description
1 polymer ?
#
loop_
_entity_poly.entity_id
_entity_poly.type
_entity_poly.pdbx_seq_one_letter_code
_entity_poly.pdbx_strand_id
1 'polypeptide(L)' 'MSQVELFDDKQVVDRDYDNPMVVLYGKGPNEKCKTCDNLIQIQPGQNKYYKCELRGITHGPGTDHRVNYRACAMYKKER' A
#
# COMPACT_ATOMS: atom_id res chain seq x y z
N MET A 1 42.28 -21.24 17.28
CA MET A 1 41.54 -19.98 17.51
C MET A 1 40.59 -19.81 16.33
N SER A 2 39.35 -20.30 16.46
CA SER A 2 38.36 -20.25 15.38
C SER A 2 37.57 -18.96 15.46
N GLN A 3 37.70 -18.13 14.44
CA GLN A 3 36.99 -16.87 14.25
C GLN A 3 35.55 -17.19 13.83
N VAL A 4 34.57 -16.69 14.60
CA VAL A 4 33.14 -16.88 14.32
C VAL A 4 32.64 -15.61 13.63
N GLU A 5 32.17 -15.73 12.39
CA GLU A 5 31.63 -14.58 11.65
C GLU A 5 30.17 -14.34 12.07
N LEU A 6 29.92 -13.14 12.60
CA LEU A 6 28.61 -12.63 12.96
C LEU A 6 27.92 -12.12 11.69
N PHE A 7 26.99 -12.90 11.16
CA PHE A 7 26.07 -12.44 10.12
C PHE A 7 24.99 -11.57 10.78
N ASP A 8 25.11 -10.25 10.64
CA ASP A 8 24.12 -9.26 11.05
C ASP A 8 22.95 -9.30 10.04
N ASP A 9 22.13 -10.34 10.15
CA ASP A 9 20.91 -10.53 9.35
C ASP A 9 19.85 -9.55 9.84
N LYS A 10 20.04 -8.29 9.45
CA LYS A 10 19.18 -7.18 9.79
C LYS A 10 17.86 -7.37 9.04
N GLN A 11 16.95 -8.15 9.64
CA GLN A 11 15.59 -8.27 9.14
C GLN A 11 14.98 -6.88 9.09
N VAL A 12 14.83 -6.37 7.86
CA VAL A 12 14.14 -5.13 7.58
C VAL A 12 12.68 -5.40 7.90
N VAL A 13 12.28 -5.15 9.15
CA VAL A 13 10.88 -5.19 9.55
C VAL A 13 10.21 -4.04 8.82
N ASP A 14 9.69 -4.34 7.63
CA ASP A 14 8.77 -3.53 6.86
C ASP A 14 7.60 -3.22 7.80
N ARG A 15 7.72 -2.15 8.60
CA ARG A 15 6.61 -1.55 9.34
C ARG A 15 5.79 -0.76 8.32
N ASP A 16 5.40 -1.45 7.25
CA ASP A 16 4.37 -1.03 6.35
C ASP A 16 3.12 -0.93 7.22
N TYR A 17 2.62 0.29 7.43
CA TYR A 17 1.24 0.46 7.83
C TYR A 17 0.40 -0.25 6.77
N ASP A 18 0.02 -1.50 7.05
CA ASP A 18 -0.41 -2.44 6.04
C ASP A 18 -1.56 -1.84 5.24
N ASN A 19 -1.33 -1.74 3.93
CA ASN A 19 -2.40 -1.50 3.00
C ASN A 19 -3.50 -2.53 3.30
N PRO A 20 -4.75 -2.12 3.61
CA PRO A 20 -5.84 -3.06 3.85
C PRO A 20 -6.02 -4.06 2.69
N MET A 21 -5.62 -3.65 1.48
CA MET A 21 -5.66 -4.47 0.28
C MET A 21 -4.51 -5.50 0.21
N VAL A 22 -3.39 -5.24 0.88
CA VAL A 22 -2.32 -6.25 1.05
C VAL A 22 -2.79 -7.33 2.01
N VAL A 23 -3.55 -6.99 3.05
CA VAL A 23 -4.16 -7.99 3.95
C VAL A 23 -5.17 -8.87 3.20
N LEU A 24 -5.96 -8.28 2.31
CA LEU A 24 -7.00 -9.01 1.56
C LEU A 24 -6.48 -9.81 0.36
N TYR A 25 -5.53 -9.24 -0.40
CA TYR A 25 -5.08 -9.81 -1.68
C TYR A 25 -3.62 -10.24 -1.68
N GLY A 26 -2.86 -9.97 -0.61
CA GLY A 26 -1.43 -10.23 -0.54
C GLY A 26 -0.56 -9.09 -1.05
N LYS A 27 0.75 -9.22 -0.81
CA LYS A 27 1.77 -8.25 -1.22
C LYS A 27 1.90 -8.25 -2.75
N GLY A 28 1.85 -7.06 -3.32
CA GLY A 28 2.05 -6.84 -4.76
C GLY A 28 3.51 -6.52 -5.11
N PRO A 29 3.74 -5.94 -6.30
CA PRO A 29 5.07 -5.51 -6.72
C PRO A 29 5.66 -4.48 -5.75
N ASN A 30 6.97 -4.21 -5.88
CA ASN A 30 7.67 -3.19 -5.08
C ASN A 30 7.34 -1.76 -5.55
N GLU A 31 6.05 -1.46 -5.65
CA GLU A 31 5.47 -0.20 -6.12
C GLU A 31 4.54 0.37 -5.05
N LYS A 32 4.17 1.66 -5.21
CA LYS A 32 3.23 2.34 -4.31
C LYS A 32 1.86 2.47 -4.96
N CYS A 33 0.79 2.50 -4.15
CA CYS A 33 -0.58 2.68 -4.64
C CYS A 33 -0.80 4.01 -5.39
N LYS A 34 0.05 5.03 -5.21
CA LYS A 34 -0.04 6.32 -5.93
C LYS A 34 -0.02 6.19 -7.46
N THR A 35 0.55 5.11 -7.99
CA THR A 35 0.62 4.81 -9.43
C THR A 35 -0.31 3.66 -9.83
N CYS A 36 -1.26 3.28 -8.97
CA CYS A 36 -2.23 2.22 -9.24
C CYS A 36 -3.49 2.80 -9.88
N ASP A 37 -3.98 2.19 -10.96
CA ASP A 37 -5.22 2.65 -11.62
C ASP A 37 -6.46 2.52 -10.74
N ASN A 38 -6.46 1.54 -9.83
CA ASN A 38 -7.58 1.33 -8.91
C ASN A 38 -7.65 2.44 -7.83
N LEU A 39 -6.68 3.36 -7.76
CA LEU A 39 -6.66 4.45 -6.78
C LEU A 39 -7.33 5.69 -7.37
N ILE A 40 -8.50 6.03 -6.86
CA ILE A 40 -9.25 7.22 -7.25
C ILE A 40 -8.99 8.35 -6.27
N GLN A 41 -8.86 9.57 -6.79
CA GLN A 41 -8.93 10.80 -6.01
C GLN A 41 -10.36 11.35 -6.01
N ILE A 42 -10.91 11.60 -4.82
CA ILE A 42 -12.22 12.24 -4.60
C ILE A 42 -12.00 13.58 -3.91
N GLN A 43 -12.61 14.64 -4.43
CA GLN A 43 -12.41 16.01 -3.95
C GLN A 43 -13.74 16.68 -3.60
N PRO A 44 -14.31 16.44 -2.40
CA PRO A 44 -15.47 17.18 -1.93
C PRO A 44 -15.01 18.54 -1.38
N GLY A 45 -15.43 19.61 -2.06
CA GLY A 45 -15.03 20.98 -1.72
C GLY A 45 -13.51 21.17 -1.86
N GLN A 46 -12.85 21.61 -0.79
CA GLN A 46 -11.41 21.91 -0.79
C GLN A 46 -10.52 20.72 -0.38
N ASN A 47 -11.12 19.64 0.14
CA ASN A 47 -10.38 18.50 0.67
C ASN A 47 -10.14 17.44 -0.41
N LYS A 48 -8.98 16.76 -0.38
CA LYS A 48 -8.65 15.65 -1.28
C LYS A 48 -8.54 14.35 -0.48
N TYR A 49 -9.29 13.35 -0.91
CA TYR A 49 -9.27 12.01 -0.36
C TYR A 49 -8.91 11.02 -1.46
N TYR A 50 -8.28 9.91 -1.08
CA TYR A 50 -7.99 8.83 -2.01
C TYR A 50 -8.75 7.60 -1.56
N LYS A 51 -9.31 6.85 -2.52
CA LYS A 51 -10.04 5.61 -2.26
C LYS A 51 -9.62 4.57 -3.28
N CYS A 52 -9.67 3.29 -2.88
CA CYS A 52 -9.40 2.19 -3.78
C CYS A 52 -10.73 1.58 -4.24
N GLU A 53 -10.94 1.45 -5.55
CA GLU A 53 -12.18 0.90 -6.12
C GLU A 53 -12.50 -0.51 -5.59
N LEU A 54 -11.46 -1.34 -5.49
CA LEU A 54 -11.57 -2.72 -5.03
C LEU A 54 -11.99 -2.84 -3.54
N ARG A 55 -11.85 -1.76 -2.75
CA ARG A 55 -12.29 -1.70 -1.34
C ARG A 55 -13.72 -1.18 -1.19
N GLY A 56 -14.30 -0.64 -2.26
CA GLY A 56 -15.55 0.10 -2.24
C GLY A 56 -15.34 1.59 -1.93
N ILE A 57 -16.11 2.43 -2.63
CA ILE A 57 -16.09 3.88 -2.50
C ILE A 57 -17.24 4.28 -1.57
N THR A 58 -16.91 4.68 -0.34
CA THR A 58 -17.90 5.24 0.60
C THR A 58 -17.59 6.70 0.89
N HIS A 59 -18.58 7.48 1.35
CA HIS A 59 -18.37 8.87 1.78
C HIS A 59 -17.70 9.00 3.15
N GLY A 60 -17.48 7.89 3.87
CA GLY A 60 -16.85 7.89 5.19
C GLY A 60 -15.32 7.74 5.14
N PRO A 61 -14.61 8.11 6.23
CA PRO A 61 -13.15 7.99 6.33
C PRO A 61 -12.68 6.53 6.46
N GLY A 62 -13.57 5.61 6.81
CA GLY A 62 -13.24 4.19 6.98
C GLY A 62 -12.67 3.54 5.72
N THR A 63 -13.05 4.01 4.52
CA THR A 63 -12.55 3.49 3.25
C THR A 63 -11.48 4.37 2.61
N ASP A 64 -10.97 5.39 3.32
CA ASP A 64 -9.86 6.20 2.82
C ASP A 64 -8.60 5.33 2.66
N HIS A 65 -7.85 5.64 1.61
CA HIS A 65 -6.70 4.90 1.17
C HIS A 65 -5.50 5.84 1.15
N ARG A 66 -4.32 5.37 1.60
CA ARG A 66 -3.11 6.19 1.54
C ARG A 66 -2.39 5.93 0.23
N VAL A 67 -2.02 7.01 -0.46
CA VAL A 67 -1.28 6.92 -1.74
C VAL A 67 0.09 6.28 -1.60
N ASN A 68 0.72 6.41 -0.43
CA ASN A 68 2.06 5.89 -0.15
C ASN A 68 2.07 4.45 0.33
N TYR A 69 0.91 3.77 0.40
CA TYR A 69 0.85 2.36 0.71
C TYR A 69 1.58 1.52 -0.33
N ARG A 70 2.20 0.43 0.14
CA ARG A 70 2.71 -0.63 -0.73
C ARG A 70 1.57 -1.21 -1.56
N ALA A 71 1.85 -1.45 -2.83
CA ALA A 71 0.91 -2.04 -3.76
C ALA A 71 0.48 -3.45 -3.30
N CYS A 72 -0.81 -3.75 -3.45
CA CYS A 72 -1.35 -5.10 -3.25
C CYS A 72 -1.21 -5.94 -4.53
N ALA A 73 -1.48 -7.25 -4.44
CA ALA A 73 -1.41 -8.15 -5.59
C ALA A 73 -2.34 -7.76 -6.76
N MET A 74 -3.39 -6.97 -6.51
CA MET A 74 -4.31 -6.47 -7.53
C MET A 74 -3.84 -5.15 -8.20
N TYR A 75 -2.57 -4.79 -8.04
CA TYR A 75 -2.00 -3.59 -8.65
C TYR A 75 -2.11 -3.61 -10.18
N LYS A 76 -2.59 -2.50 -10.75
CA LYS A 76 -2.70 -2.28 -12.20
C LYS A 76 -2.12 -0.92 -12.56
N LYS A 77 -1.38 -0.88 -13.67
CA LYS A 77 -0.74 0.32 -14.23
C LYS A 77 -0.84 0.27 -15.75
N GLU A 78 -2.00 0.61 -16.28
CA GLU A 78 -2.39 0.60 -17.69
C GLU A 78 -2.48 2.02 -18.28
N ARG A 79 -1.95 3.05 -17.61
CA ARG A 79 -1.94 4.44 -18.11
C ARG A 79 -0.57 5.11 -18.13
#